data_AF-A0A7R8XBY4-F1
#
_entry.id   AF-A0A7R8XBY4-F1
#
_cell.length_a   1.000
_cell.length_b   1.000
_cell.length_c   1.000
_cell.angle_alpha   90.00
_cell.angle_beta   90.00
_cell.angle_gamma   90.00
#
_symmetry.space_group_name_H-M   'P 1'
#
loop_
_entity.id
_entity.type
_entity.pdbx_description
1 polymer ?
#
loop_
_entity_poly.entity_id
_entity_poly.type
_entity_poly.pdbx_seq_one_letter_code
_entity_poly.pdbx_strand_id
1 'polypeptide(L)'
;MRIWTMPALHVGGGNLVSRVIPASGIIDCQERLTFSHPMYFDLQGLYDKSDQQDVLQRGDEVILGNFFHADSQVATSGMFNNLYLRMVDTDEIHIDPDETGWKIHLHDSTDSPVVDIRTYGFTLFPGWSKDVRIDLRDFKTLDTKRRPCNGSHEYSESKCKAACFVRKVFERANCSLPYMSEVIPTPTCDTKESYAAATKAAKRLLFWGEWNPQDCDCPRQCYNSYYVPFGESVHTGGNQSRLRVYYQDLTFDDVVEEYSYTEIPLLCDIGGTLGLLLGASVLTFVEILEILCGYATTVRRVPVNQPEQPLSTFK
;
A
#
# COMPACT_ATOMS: atom_id res chain seq x y z
N MET A 1 14.17 -51.31 -4.45
CA MET A 1 14.00 -51.85 -3.08
C MET A 1 12.91 -51.00 -2.40
N ARG A 2 11.76 -51.63 -2.12
CA ARG A 2 10.58 -51.19 -1.31
C ARG A 2 9.82 -49.93 -1.81
N ILE A 3 8.63 -49.93 -2.42
CA ILE A 3 7.30 -50.63 -2.32
C ILE A 3 6.23 -49.78 -1.60
N TRP A 4 5.21 -49.35 -2.39
CA TRP A 4 3.73 -49.26 -2.18
C TRP A 4 3.14 -48.41 -1.00
N THR A 5 1.94 -47.81 -1.02
CA THR A 5 0.58 -48.15 -1.55
C THR A 5 -0.36 -46.92 -1.71
N MET A 6 -1.28 -47.00 -2.68
CA MET A 6 -2.55 -46.24 -2.90
C MET A 6 -3.74 -46.84 -2.08
N PRO A 7 -5.08 -46.59 -2.33
CA PRO A 7 -5.95 -45.40 -2.54
C PRO A 7 -7.35 -45.52 -1.82
N ALA A 8 -8.30 -44.59 -2.05
CA ALA A 8 -9.78 -44.80 -2.16
C ALA A 8 -10.50 -43.43 -2.30
N LEU A 9 -11.63 -43.17 -3.00
CA LEU A 9 -12.54 -43.79 -3.99
C LEU A 9 -13.56 -42.66 -4.37
N HIS A 10 -13.88 -42.39 -5.66
CA HIS A 10 -15.19 -42.58 -6.35
C HIS A 10 -16.37 -41.65 -5.92
N VAL A 11 -17.27 -41.10 -6.77
CA VAL A 11 -18.11 -41.58 -7.90
C VAL A 11 -18.63 -40.32 -8.66
N GLY A 12 -18.55 -40.16 -9.99
CA GLY A 12 -19.50 -40.63 -11.03
C GLY A 12 -20.35 -39.45 -11.56
N GLY A 13 -20.84 -39.32 -12.80
CA GLY A 13 -20.81 -40.10 -14.05
C GLY A 13 -21.76 -39.39 -15.05
N GLY A 14 -21.51 -39.45 -16.37
CA GLY A 14 -22.46 -38.90 -17.36
C GLY A 14 -21.96 -38.61 -18.79
N ASN A 15 -21.64 -39.66 -19.55
CA ASN A 15 -21.66 -39.85 -21.02
C ASN A 15 -21.08 -38.81 -22.01
N LEU A 16 -19.90 -39.17 -22.54
CA LEU A 16 -19.32 -38.77 -23.83
C LEU A 16 -19.96 -39.53 -25.00
N VAL A 17 -20.15 -38.84 -26.13
CA VAL A 17 -20.11 -39.45 -27.47
C VAL A 17 -18.74 -39.11 -28.09
N SER A 18 -18.02 -40.17 -28.43
CA SER A 18 -16.66 -40.16 -28.95
C SER A 18 -16.59 -39.71 -30.41
N ARG A 19 -15.58 -38.89 -30.73
CA ARG A 19 -14.88 -38.97 -32.02
C ARG A 19 -13.38 -39.02 -31.74
N VAL A 20 -12.76 -40.12 -32.19
CA VAL A 20 -11.34 -40.46 -32.02
C VAL A 20 -10.65 -40.30 -33.37
N ILE A 21 -9.64 -39.42 -33.46
CA ILE A 21 -8.53 -39.41 -34.44
C ILE A 21 -7.32 -38.72 -33.73
N PRO A 22 -6.06 -39.16 -33.90
CA PRO A 22 -5.21 -39.54 -32.76
C PRO A 22 -3.96 -38.69 -32.49
N ALA A 23 -3.55 -38.77 -31.21
CA ALA A 23 -2.20 -38.94 -30.65
C ALA A 23 -1.04 -38.02 -31.09
N SER A 24 -0.99 -36.85 -30.45
CA SER A 24 0.20 -36.39 -29.71
C SER A 24 -0.27 -35.54 -28.52
N GLY A 25 -0.34 -36.16 -27.33
CA GLY A 25 -0.68 -35.50 -26.05
C GLY A 25 0.37 -34.45 -25.68
N ILE A 26 0.05 -33.39 -24.93
CA ILE A 26 -0.35 -33.41 -23.52
C ILE A 26 -1.39 -32.29 -23.28
N ILE A 27 -2.42 -32.59 -22.48
CA ILE A 27 -3.38 -31.62 -21.95
C ILE A 27 -2.66 -30.80 -20.88
N ASP A 28 -2.69 -29.47 -20.95
CA ASP A 28 -2.59 -28.67 -19.73
C ASP A 28 -3.67 -27.58 -19.74
N CYS A 29 -4.61 -27.74 -18.81
CA CYS A 29 -5.54 -26.70 -18.42
C CYS A 29 -4.79 -25.72 -17.52
N GLN A 30 -4.04 -24.79 -18.09
CA GLN A 30 -3.64 -23.59 -17.35
C GLN A 30 -4.75 -22.55 -17.49
N GLU A 31 -5.70 -22.55 -16.56
CA GLU A 31 -6.12 -21.28 -16.00
C GLU A 31 -4.82 -20.59 -15.53
N ARG A 32 -4.31 -19.64 -16.32
CA ARG A 32 -3.22 -18.79 -15.86
C ARG A 32 -3.75 -18.04 -14.64
N LEU A 33 -3.18 -18.32 -13.47
CA LEU A 33 -3.31 -17.45 -12.32
C LEU A 33 -2.69 -16.10 -12.72
N THR A 34 -3.54 -15.16 -13.13
CA THR A 34 -3.14 -13.77 -13.37
C THR A 34 -3.04 -13.07 -12.04
N PHE A 35 -1.86 -12.55 -11.72
CA PHE A 35 -1.65 -11.72 -10.54
C PHE A 35 -2.36 -10.37 -10.73
N SER A 36 -3.29 -10.04 -9.84
CA SER A 36 -4.14 -8.84 -9.94
C SER A 36 -3.48 -7.55 -9.42
N HIS A 37 -2.26 -7.62 -8.90
CA HIS A 37 -1.51 -6.46 -8.42
C HIS A 37 -0.44 -6.09 -9.47
N PRO A 38 -0.76 -5.21 -10.43
CA PRO A 38 0.19 -4.73 -11.43
C PRO A 38 1.38 -4.02 -10.76
N MET A 39 2.59 -4.39 -11.15
CA MET A 39 3.81 -3.71 -10.72
C MET A 39 3.95 -2.40 -11.49
N TYR A 40 4.04 -1.27 -10.80
CA TYR A 40 4.41 0.01 -11.41
C TYR A 40 5.85 0.35 -11.09
N PHE A 41 6.56 0.70 -12.14
CA PHE A 41 7.99 0.98 -12.14
C PHE A 41 8.20 2.40 -12.61
N ASP A 42 9.06 3.14 -11.92
CA ASP A 42 9.50 4.45 -12.37
C ASP A 42 11.01 4.53 -12.41
N LEU A 43 11.52 4.84 -13.61
CA LEU A 43 12.92 5.12 -13.88
C LEU A 43 13.08 6.62 -14.10
N GLN A 44 14.03 7.26 -13.43
CA GLN A 44 14.49 8.60 -13.79
C GLN A 44 15.93 8.53 -14.30
N GLY A 45 16.16 8.94 -15.55
CA GLY A 45 17.49 9.04 -16.17
C GLY A 45 17.44 9.59 -17.60
N LEU A 46 18.62 9.83 -18.18
CA LEU A 46 18.80 10.40 -19.52
C LEU A 46 18.92 9.25 -20.56
N TYR A 47 18.24 9.37 -21.70
CA TYR A 47 18.22 8.34 -22.75
C TYR A 47 18.10 8.95 -24.16
N ASP A 48 18.88 8.45 -25.11
CA ASP A 48 18.73 8.69 -26.55
C ASP A 48 18.17 7.45 -27.29
N LYS A 49 17.18 7.68 -28.15
CA LYS A 49 16.46 6.68 -28.93
C LYS A 49 17.28 6.23 -30.12
N SER A 50 17.89 5.06 -30.03
CA SER A 50 18.35 4.32 -31.22
C SER A 50 18.31 2.80 -31.05
N ASP A 51 17.16 2.23 -30.68
CA ASP A 51 16.63 1.02 -31.36
C ASP A 51 15.18 0.76 -30.95
N GLN A 52 14.32 0.44 -31.92
CA GLN A 52 12.87 0.31 -31.75
C GLN A 52 12.44 -0.99 -31.05
N GLN A 53 11.50 -0.89 -30.09
CA GLN A 53 10.11 -1.30 -30.28
C GLN A 53 9.21 -0.67 -29.19
N ASP A 54 8.10 -0.09 -29.64
CA ASP A 54 7.06 0.68 -28.92
C ASP A 54 7.49 2.00 -28.26
N VAL A 55 7.57 3.03 -29.10
CA VAL A 55 8.09 4.35 -28.76
C VAL A 55 7.02 5.43 -28.99
N LEU A 56 6.49 5.97 -27.90
CA LEU A 56 5.75 7.24 -27.87
C LEU A 56 6.62 8.34 -28.51
N GLN A 57 6.12 8.96 -29.59
CA GLN A 57 6.77 10.07 -30.29
C GLN A 57 6.10 11.41 -29.95
N ARG A 58 6.89 12.33 -29.41
CA ARG A 58 6.85 13.80 -29.60
C ARG A 58 8.18 14.29 -28.99
N GLY A 59 9.10 14.98 -29.66
CA GLY A 59 8.98 16.18 -30.48
C GLY A 59 9.56 17.33 -29.64
N ASP A 60 10.88 17.56 -29.79
CA ASP A 60 11.69 18.67 -29.24
C ASP A 60 11.55 18.98 -27.74
N GLU A 61 12.43 18.45 -26.87
CA GLU A 61 12.45 18.86 -25.46
C GLU A 61 13.83 18.80 -24.80
N VAL A 62 14.09 19.82 -23.96
CA VAL A 62 15.18 19.94 -22.99
C VAL A 62 15.33 18.62 -22.24
N ILE A 63 16.56 18.20 -21.96
CA ILE A 63 16.86 16.90 -21.34
C ILE A 63 16.13 16.78 -19.99
N LEU A 64 14.98 16.11 -20.02
CA LEU A 64 14.15 15.76 -18.89
C LEU A 64 14.48 14.32 -18.50
N GLY A 65 14.65 14.07 -17.20
CA GLY A 65 14.59 12.70 -16.70
C GLY A 65 13.21 12.15 -17.02
N ASN A 66 13.11 11.33 -18.07
CA ASN A 66 11.86 10.69 -18.46
C ASN A 66 11.49 9.68 -17.39
N PHE A 67 10.27 9.75 -16.88
CA PHE A 67 9.66 8.69 -16.07
C PHE A 67 9.13 7.62 -17.03
N PHE A 68 9.58 6.38 -16.88
CA PHE A 68 9.13 5.26 -17.68
C PHE A 68 8.27 4.33 -16.84
N HIS A 69 6.96 4.33 -17.10
CA HIS A 69 6.02 3.40 -16.50
C HIS A 69 5.96 2.11 -17.32
N ALA A 70 6.25 0.98 -16.69
CA ALA A 70 6.00 -0.35 -17.24
C ALA A 70 4.97 -1.06 -16.37
N ASP A 71 3.78 -1.31 -16.93
CA ASP A 71 2.76 -2.18 -16.34
C ASP A 71 2.88 -3.58 -16.95
N SER A 72 3.14 -4.59 -16.14
CA SER A 72 3.19 -5.97 -16.61
C SER A 72 2.43 -6.89 -15.66
N GLN A 73 1.40 -7.56 -16.18
CA GLN A 73 0.76 -8.67 -15.49
C GLN A 73 1.74 -9.84 -15.46
N VAL A 74 2.14 -10.24 -14.25
CA VAL A 74 3.08 -11.33 -14.06
C VAL A 74 2.30 -12.65 -13.96
N ALA A 75 2.53 -13.54 -14.92
CA ALA A 75 1.93 -14.88 -14.94
C ALA A 75 2.83 -15.96 -14.35
N THR A 76 4.13 -15.68 -14.23
CA THR A 76 5.15 -16.66 -13.81
C THR A 76 6.24 -15.99 -12.98
N SER A 77 6.55 -16.56 -11.82
CA SER A 77 7.63 -16.07 -10.96
C SER A 77 9.02 -16.47 -11.50
N GLY A 78 10.06 -15.88 -10.92
CA GLY A 78 11.46 -16.18 -11.22
C GLY A 78 12.19 -15.11 -12.04
N MET A 79 13.53 -15.14 -11.95
CA MET A 79 14.41 -14.08 -12.44
C MET A 79 14.43 -13.84 -13.96
N PHE A 80 13.91 -14.80 -14.75
CA PHE A 80 13.92 -14.74 -16.21
C PHE A 80 12.55 -14.48 -16.83
N ASN A 81 11.50 -14.42 -16.01
CA ASN A 81 10.11 -14.42 -16.47
C ASN A 81 9.39 -13.07 -16.27
N ASN A 82 10.14 -12.05 -15.83
CA ASN A 82 9.63 -10.74 -15.43
C ASN A 82 10.39 -9.63 -16.17
N LEU A 83 10.55 -8.46 -15.55
CA LEU A 83 11.16 -7.30 -16.17
C LEU A 83 12.69 -7.47 -16.30
N TYR A 84 13.18 -7.28 -17.52
CA TYR A 84 14.60 -7.20 -17.85
C TYR A 84 14.85 -5.90 -18.61
N LEU A 85 15.72 -5.05 -18.06
CA LEU A 85 16.16 -3.82 -18.71
C LEU A 85 17.66 -3.86 -18.93
N ARG A 86 18.08 -3.37 -20.10
CA ARG A 86 19.47 -3.07 -20.40
C ARG A 86 19.56 -1.58 -20.67
N MET A 87 20.35 -0.89 -19.85
CA MET A 87 20.53 0.55 -19.90
C MET A 87 21.97 0.86 -20.29
N VAL A 88 22.15 1.93 -21.05
CA VAL A 88 23.47 2.42 -21.45
C VAL A 88 23.47 3.91 -21.18
N ASP A 89 24.45 4.35 -20.39
CA ASP A 89 24.64 5.79 -20.17
C ASP A 89 25.41 6.34 -21.37
N THR A 90 24.77 7.24 -22.11
CA THR A 90 25.34 7.90 -23.29
C THR A 90 26.01 9.22 -22.92
N ASP A 91 25.81 9.73 -21.71
CA ASP A 91 26.33 11.02 -21.29
C ASP A 91 27.68 10.85 -20.59
N GLU A 92 28.70 11.50 -21.16
CA GLU A 92 30.08 11.40 -20.65
C GLU A 92 30.34 12.33 -19.44
N ILE A 93 29.46 13.31 -19.18
CA ILE A 93 29.68 14.35 -18.17
C ILE A 93 28.45 14.54 -17.31
N HIS A 94 28.52 14.01 -16.09
CA HIS A 94 27.59 14.35 -15.02
C HIS A 94 28.11 15.57 -14.26
N ILE A 95 27.41 16.70 -14.38
CA ILE A 95 27.77 17.96 -13.70
C ILE A 95 27.55 17.84 -12.18
N ASP A 96 26.66 16.94 -11.75
CA ASP A 96 26.35 16.67 -10.36
C ASP A 96 26.51 15.16 -10.07
N PRO A 97 27.41 14.76 -9.15
CA PRO A 97 27.59 13.36 -8.80
C PRO A 97 26.32 12.71 -8.21
N ASP A 98 25.43 13.49 -7.60
CA ASP A 98 24.18 12.96 -7.00
C ASP A 98 23.16 12.53 -8.07
N GLU A 99 23.29 13.07 -9.28
CA GLU A 99 22.44 12.74 -10.45
C GLU A 99 23.02 11.60 -11.30
N THR A 100 24.14 10.98 -10.86
CA THR A 100 24.72 9.85 -11.59
C THR A 100 23.88 8.58 -11.42
N GLY A 101 23.77 7.81 -12.51
CA GLY A 101 23.03 6.55 -12.57
C GLY A 101 21.52 6.73 -12.62
N TRP A 102 20.81 5.64 -12.94
CA TRP A 102 19.36 5.62 -13.04
C TRP A 102 18.74 5.46 -11.66
N LYS A 103 17.86 6.40 -11.27
CA LYS A 103 17.07 6.28 -10.04
C LYS A 103 15.83 5.45 -10.36
N ILE A 104 15.55 4.48 -9.50
CA ILE A 104 14.51 3.48 -9.72
C ILE A 104 13.64 3.38 -8.47
N HIS A 105 12.33 3.39 -8.64
CA HIS A 105 11.38 3.15 -7.58
C HIS A 105 10.25 2.22 -8.03
N LEU A 106 9.79 1.39 -7.10
CA LEU A 106 8.69 0.44 -7.28
C LEU A 106 7.56 0.89 -6.37
N HIS A 107 6.39 1.12 -6.95
CA HIS A 107 5.23 1.61 -6.21
C HIS A 107 3.93 1.10 -6.85
N ASP A 108 2.79 1.43 -6.23
CA ASP A 108 1.48 1.14 -6.80
C ASP A 108 1.08 2.18 -7.86
N SER A 109 0.23 1.82 -8.83
CA SER A 109 -0.39 2.75 -9.80
C SER A 109 -0.97 4.01 -9.18
N THR A 110 -1.53 3.86 -7.98
CA THR A 110 -2.27 4.93 -7.31
C THR A 110 -1.34 5.90 -6.60
N ASP A 111 -0.05 5.59 -6.48
CA ASP A 111 0.96 6.42 -5.83
C ASP A 111 1.63 7.43 -6.77
N SER A 112 2.47 8.31 -6.21
CA SER A 112 3.24 9.29 -6.97
C SER A 112 4.74 9.14 -6.70
N PRO A 113 5.58 9.00 -7.76
CA PRO A 113 7.03 8.80 -7.61
C PRO A 113 7.79 10.09 -7.29
N VAL A 114 7.16 11.27 -7.38
CA VAL A 114 7.83 12.58 -7.44
C VAL A 114 8.78 12.83 -6.26
N VAL A 115 8.35 12.42 -5.06
CA VAL A 115 9.17 12.48 -3.84
C VAL A 115 9.84 11.12 -3.59
N ASP A 116 9.08 10.05 -3.72
CA ASP A 116 9.46 8.72 -3.26
C ASP A 116 10.63 8.10 -4.03
N ILE A 117 10.83 8.46 -5.30
CA ILE A 117 11.99 8.01 -6.09
C ILE A 117 13.33 8.47 -5.50
N ARG A 118 13.34 9.61 -4.78
CA ARG A 118 14.54 10.17 -4.16
C ARG A 118 14.72 9.74 -2.70
N THR A 119 13.65 9.33 -2.01
CA THR A 119 13.70 8.95 -0.59
C THR A 119 13.71 7.44 -0.36
N TYR A 120 13.00 6.68 -1.20
CA TYR A 120 12.83 5.22 -1.07
C TYR A 120 13.33 4.45 -2.31
N GLY A 121 13.66 5.16 -3.39
CA GLY A 121 14.25 4.56 -4.58
C GLY A 121 15.67 4.05 -4.38
N PHE A 122 16.15 3.28 -5.37
CA PHE A 122 17.54 2.83 -5.45
C PHE A 122 18.19 3.32 -6.74
N THR A 123 19.52 3.42 -6.74
CA THR A 123 20.28 3.81 -7.93
C THR A 123 20.89 2.58 -8.61
N LEU A 124 20.80 2.53 -9.94
CA LEU A 124 21.61 1.65 -10.79
C LEU A 124 22.71 2.49 -11.43
N PHE A 125 23.96 2.17 -11.12
CA PHE A 125 25.11 2.88 -11.70
C PHE A 125 25.49 2.29 -13.07
N PRO A 126 26.10 3.08 -13.97
CA PRO A 126 26.68 2.59 -15.21
C PRO A 126 27.71 1.46 -14.97
N GLY A 127 27.66 0.40 -15.78
CA GLY A 127 28.57 -0.76 -15.66
C GLY A 127 28.19 -1.76 -14.56
N TRP A 128 27.05 -1.56 -13.88
CA TRP A 128 26.54 -2.47 -12.86
C TRP A 128 25.35 -3.27 -13.37
N SER A 129 25.30 -4.54 -12.96
CA SER A 129 24.13 -5.39 -13.13
C SER A 129 23.46 -5.58 -11.78
N LYS A 130 22.15 -5.33 -11.70
CA LYS A 130 21.37 -5.47 -10.46
C LYS A 130 20.19 -6.40 -10.68
N ASP A 131 20.11 -7.44 -9.86
CA ASP A 131 19.00 -8.38 -9.86
C ASP A 131 18.17 -8.11 -8.59
N VAL A 132 16.91 -7.72 -8.77
CA VAL A 132 16.00 -7.26 -7.71
C VAL A 132 14.83 -8.23 -7.60
N ARG A 133 14.78 -8.95 -6.49
CA ARG A 133 13.65 -9.76 -6.07
C ARG A 133 12.65 -8.88 -5.33
N ILE A 134 11.37 -9.02 -5.63
CA ILE A 134 10.28 -8.25 -4.98
C ILE A 134 9.44 -9.19 -4.14
N ASP A 135 9.17 -8.75 -2.91
CA ASP A 135 8.11 -9.28 -2.07
C ASP A 135 6.99 -8.22 -1.95
N LEU A 136 5.74 -8.58 -2.23
CA LEU A 136 4.59 -7.68 -2.08
C LEU A 136 3.99 -7.83 -0.69
N ARG A 137 3.66 -6.70 -0.06
CA ARG A 137 2.94 -6.67 1.21
C ARG A 137 1.77 -5.69 1.16
N ASP A 138 0.58 -6.21 1.44
CA ASP A 138 -0.62 -5.41 1.60
C ASP A 138 -0.88 -5.15 3.08
N PHE A 139 -1.22 -3.91 3.40
CA PHE A 139 -1.53 -3.46 4.74
C PHE A 139 -2.95 -2.94 4.78
N LYS A 140 -3.74 -3.48 5.71
CA LYS A 140 -5.07 -2.99 6.05
C LYS A 140 -5.08 -2.55 7.51
N THR A 141 -5.06 -1.24 7.71
CA THR A 141 -5.02 -0.63 9.04
C THR A 141 -6.40 -0.18 9.49
N LEU A 142 -6.62 -0.13 10.81
CA LEU A 142 -7.91 0.30 11.37
C LEU A 142 -8.00 1.81 11.47
N ASP A 143 -9.11 2.37 11.00
CA ASP A 143 -9.46 3.76 11.27
C ASP A 143 -9.91 3.90 12.72
N THR A 144 -9.09 4.58 13.54
CA THR A 144 -9.38 4.75 14.97
C THR A 144 -9.27 6.21 15.38
N LYS A 145 -10.00 6.62 16.43
CA LYS A 145 -9.91 7.99 16.99
C LYS A 145 -8.49 8.41 17.38
N ARG A 146 -7.64 7.45 17.79
CA ARG A 146 -6.25 7.72 18.19
C ARG A 146 -5.30 7.76 17.00
N ARG A 147 -5.59 7.00 15.95
CA ARG A 147 -4.78 6.86 14.75
C ARG A 147 -5.71 6.81 13.54
N PRO A 148 -6.25 7.97 13.12
CA PRO A 148 -7.17 8.00 12.00
C PRO A 148 -6.46 7.62 10.70
N CYS A 149 -7.20 7.03 9.78
CA CYS A 149 -6.75 6.79 8.40
C CYS A 149 -7.89 7.03 7.41
N ASN A 150 -7.54 7.31 6.15
CA ASN A 150 -8.48 7.47 5.07
C ASN A 150 -8.81 6.11 4.46
N GLY A 151 -10.09 5.71 4.54
CA GLY A 151 -10.59 4.45 4.00
C GLY A 151 -10.94 4.47 2.51
N SER A 152 -10.74 5.58 1.81
CA SER A 152 -10.95 5.64 0.36
C SER A 152 -9.83 4.93 -0.40
N HIS A 153 -10.18 4.02 -1.31
CA HIS A 153 -9.23 3.35 -2.21
C HIS A 153 -8.66 4.29 -3.30
N GLU A 154 -9.30 5.44 -3.53
CA GLU A 154 -8.80 6.44 -4.49
C GLU A 154 -7.75 7.38 -3.86
N TYR A 155 -7.65 7.38 -2.53
CA TYR A 155 -6.72 8.23 -1.81
C TYR A 155 -5.34 7.57 -1.70
N SER A 156 -4.31 8.31 -2.10
CA SER A 156 -2.91 7.93 -1.91
C SER A 156 -2.20 8.99 -1.04
N GLU A 157 -1.55 8.51 0.02
CA GLU A 157 -0.76 9.33 0.92
C GLU A 157 0.46 9.92 0.21
N SER A 158 1.10 9.16 -0.70
CA SER A 158 2.24 9.61 -1.50
C SER A 158 1.86 10.76 -2.44
N LYS A 159 0.70 10.68 -3.13
CA LYS A 159 0.16 11.78 -3.96
C LYS A 159 -0.09 13.04 -3.14
N CYS A 160 -0.66 12.91 -1.94
CA CYS A 160 -0.89 14.04 -1.06
C CYS A 160 0.42 14.71 -0.64
N LYS A 161 1.42 13.92 -0.22
CA LYS A 161 2.76 14.43 0.15
C LYS A 161 3.48 15.04 -1.03
N ALA A 162 3.38 14.45 -2.21
CA ALA A 162 3.92 15.01 -3.45
C ALA A 162 3.29 16.37 -3.75
N ALA A 163 1.97 16.52 -3.68
CA ALA A 163 1.30 17.79 -3.89
C ALA A 163 1.75 18.87 -2.88
N CYS A 164 1.88 18.48 -1.60
CA CYS A 164 2.41 19.34 -0.55
C CYS A 164 3.85 19.80 -0.85
N PHE A 165 4.70 18.88 -1.30
CA PHE A 165 6.09 19.15 -1.69
C PHE A 165 6.18 20.08 -2.91
N VAL A 166 5.43 19.81 -3.98
CA VAL A 166 5.42 20.65 -5.19
C VAL A 166 4.96 22.07 -4.85
N ARG A 167 3.97 22.23 -3.96
CA ARG A 167 3.57 23.56 -3.46
C ARG A 167 4.73 24.29 -2.78
N LYS A 168 5.56 23.61 -1.99
CA LYS A 168 6.74 24.21 -1.34
C LYS A 168 7.83 24.60 -2.33
N VAL A 169 8.03 23.83 -3.39
CA VAL A 169 8.93 24.20 -4.49
C VAL A 169 8.40 25.44 -5.20
N PHE A 170 7.10 25.44 -5.53
CA PHE A 170 6.42 26.54 -6.19
C PHE A 170 6.48 27.84 -5.37
N GLU A 171 6.27 27.78 -4.05
CA GLU A 171 6.40 28.94 -3.14
C GLU A 171 7.79 29.59 -3.17
N ARG A 172 8.84 28.84 -3.53
CA ARG A 172 10.23 29.33 -3.55
C ARG A 172 10.71 29.76 -4.93
N ALA A 173 10.21 29.12 -5.99
CA ALA A 173 10.70 29.31 -7.35
C ALA A 173 9.66 29.90 -8.32
N ASN A 174 8.40 30.03 -7.92
CA ASN A 174 7.26 30.48 -8.72
C ASN A 174 6.99 29.66 -10.00
N CYS A 175 7.64 28.50 -10.14
CA CYS A 175 7.42 27.54 -11.20
C CYS A 175 7.71 26.13 -10.68
N SER A 176 7.15 25.14 -11.37
CA SER A 176 7.35 23.73 -11.08
C SER A 176 8.27 23.09 -12.11
N LEU A 177 9.05 22.09 -11.66
CA LEU A 177 9.84 21.28 -12.58
C LEU A 177 8.89 20.40 -13.42
N PRO A 178 9.23 20.04 -14.67
CA PRO A 178 8.28 19.36 -15.56
C PRO A 178 7.75 18.02 -15.05
N TYR A 179 8.53 17.27 -14.28
CA TYR A 179 8.04 16.04 -13.63
C TYR A 179 7.08 16.27 -12.45
N MET A 180 6.90 17.51 -12.01
CA MET A 180 6.01 17.87 -10.89
C MET A 180 4.64 18.35 -11.36
N SER A 181 4.51 18.81 -12.61
CA SER A 181 3.26 19.40 -13.11
C SER A 181 2.12 18.40 -13.26
N GLU A 182 2.43 17.09 -13.25
CA GLU A 182 1.43 16.02 -13.26
C GLU A 182 0.67 15.90 -11.92
N VAL A 183 1.29 16.33 -10.81
CA VAL A 183 0.71 16.18 -9.47
C VAL A 183 -0.26 17.32 -9.16
N ILE A 184 0.15 18.56 -9.45
CA ILE A 184 -0.70 19.74 -9.29
C ILE A 184 -0.57 20.70 -10.48
N PRO A 185 -1.68 21.31 -10.93
CA PRO A 185 -1.65 22.24 -12.05
C PRO A 185 -0.89 23.51 -11.63
N THR A 186 0.37 23.60 -12.04
CA THR A 186 1.29 24.71 -11.77
C THR A 186 2.05 25.04 -13.04
N PRO A 187 2.39 26.32 -13.29
CA PRO A 187 3.17 26.68 -14.47
C PRO A 187 4.56 26.04 -14.40
N THR A 188 4.95 25.38 -15.47
CA THR A 188 6.26 24.75 -15.62
C THR A 188 7.34 25.80 -15.83
N CYS A 189 8.55 25.56 -15.31
CA CYS A 189 9.69 26.43 -15.54
C CYS A 189 10.06 26.45 -17.03
N ASP A 190 10.14 27.65 -17.62
CA ASP A 190 10.29 27.93 -19.05
C ASP A 190 11.68 28.46 -19.45
N THR A 191 12.48 28.91 -18.48
CA THR A 191 13.82 29.45 -18.69
C THR A 191 14.86 28.63 -17.95
N LYS A 192 16.11 28.68 -18.40
CA LYS A 192 17.23 27.96 -17.76
C LYS A 192 17.43 28.45 -16.32
N GLU A 193 17.27 29.74 -16.09
CA GLU A 193 17.44 30.38 -14.78
C GLU A 193 16.34 29.96 -13.82
N SER A 194 15.07 29.94 -14.26
CA SER A 194 13.95 29.50 -13.43
C SER A 194 14.03 28.00 -13.12
N TYR A 195 14.42 27.19 -14.10
CA TYR A 195 14.67 25.76 -13.91
C TYR A 195 15.78 25.50 -12.88
N ALA A 196 16.91 26.21 -12.99
CA ALA A 196 18.01 26.09 -12.05
C ALA A 196 17.61 26.53 -10.62
N ALA A 197 16.82 27.60 -10.51
CA ALA A 197 16.28 28.07 -9.24
C ALA A 197 15.32 27.06 -8.60
N ALA A 198 14.38 26.49 -9.38
CA ALA A 198 13.46 25.46 -8.92
C ALA A 198 14.17 24.17 -8.52
N THR A 199 15.17 23.74 -9.30
CA THR A 199 16.00 22.57 -8.97
C THR A 199 16.75 22.80 -7.67
N LYS A 200 17.36 23.98 -7.49
CA LYS A 200 18.05 24.34 -6.24
C LYS A 200 17.08 24.36 -5.06
N ALA A 201 15.87 24.91 -5.23
CA ALA A 201 14.85 24.93 -4.20
C ALA A 201 14.39 23.53 -3.80
N ALA A 202 14.11 22.66 -4.78
CA ALA A 202 13.73 21.27 -4.57
C ALA A 202 14.83 20.48 -3.84
N LYS A 203 16.10 20.63 -4.26
CA LYS A 203 17.25 20.02 -3.57
C LYS A 203 17.35 20.48 -2.11
N ARG A 204 17.18 21.78 -1.86
CA ARG A 204 17.22 22.35 -0.49
C ARG A 204 16.11 21.80 0.41
N LEU A 205 14.91 21.62 -0.15
CA LEU A 205 13.79 21.03 0.57
C LEU A 205 14.06 19.55 0.92
N LEU A 206 14.46 18.72 -0.06
CA LEU A 206 14.61 17.27 0.14
C LEU A 206 15.90 16.88 0.86
N PHE A 207 17.05 17.39 0.44
CA PHE A 207 18.36 16.88 0.90
C PHE A 207 18.97 17.68 2.05
N TRP A 208 18.53 18.92 2.26
CA TRP A 208 19.04 19.81 3.32
C TRP A 208 18.09 19.94 4.51
N GLY A 209 17.04 19.09 4.56
CA GLY A 209 16.15 18.98 5.72
C GLY A 209 15.22 20.18 5.93
N GLU A 210 15.02 21.02 4.92
CA GLU A 210 14.10 22.16 5.02
C GLU A 210 12.63 21.80 4.73
N TRP A 211 12.36 20.54 4.44
CA TRP A 211 11.01 20.00 4.29
C TRP A 211 10.88 18.71 5.10
N ASN A 212 9.74 18.57 5.77
CA ASN A 212 9.37 17.37 6.49
C ASN A 212 8.00 16.88 5.99
N PRO A 213 7.86 15.61 5.57
CA PRO A 213 6.57 15.03 5.21
C PRO A 213 5.50 15.15 6.31
N GLN A 214 5.90 15.24 7.58
CA GLN A 214 4.99 15.38 8.73
C GLN A 214 4.35 16.78 8.83
N ASP A 215 4.93 17.79 8.16
CA ASP A 215 4.36 19.14 8.13
C ASP A 215 3.19 19.26 7.13
N CYS A 216 2.90 18.18 6.40
CA CYS A 216 1.80 18.10 5.45
C CYS A 216 0.54 17.51 6.11
N ASP A 217 -0.61 18.15 5.90
CA ASP A 217 -1.92 17.68 6.37
C ASP A 217 -2.44 16.48 5.54
N CYS A 218 -1.66 15.40 5.48
CA CYS A 218 -1.98 14.18 4.74
C CYS A 218 -2.38 13.06 5.72
N PRO A 219 -3.66 12.67 5.80
CA PRO A 219 -4.06 11.50 6.58
C PRO A 219 -3.37 10.24 6.03
N ARG A 220 -3.07 9.28 6.91
CA ARG A 220 -2.56 7.98 6.44
C ARG A 220 -3.63 7.24 5.65
N GLN A 221 -3.26 6.46 4.66
CA GLN A 221 -4.20 5.56 3.98
C GLN A 221 -4.45 4.29 4.80
N CYS A 222 -5.71 3.82 4.85
CA CYS A 222 -6.03 2.59 5.57
C CYS A 222 -5.54 1.35 4.79
N TYR A 223 -5.56 1.42 3.47
CA TYR A 223 -5.12 0.37 2.56
C TYR A 223 -3.83 0.80 1.87
N ASN A 224 -2.76 0.03 1.99
CA ASN A 224 -1.49 0.34 1.32
C ASN A 224 -0.79 -0.93 0.84
N SER A 225 -0.16 -0.87 -0.33
CA SER A 225 0.59 -1.96 -0.94
C SER A 225 2.04 -1.55 -1.09
N TYR A 226 2.94 -2.27 -0.43
CA TYR A 226 4.37 -1.99 -0.47
C TYR A 226 5.13 -3.06 -1.25
N TYR A 227 5.93 -2.61 -2.21
CA TYR A 227 6.88 -3.42 -2.95
C TYR A 227 8.22 -3.40 -2.22
N VAL A 228 8.63 -4.53 -1.63
CA VAL A 228 9.88 -4.61 -0.86
C VAL A 228 10.99 -5.17 -1.75
N PRO A 229 11.97 -4.35 -2.18
CA PRO A 229 13.04 -4.82 -3.06
C PRO A 229 14.20 -5.46 -2.28
N PHE A 230 14.63 -6.63 -2.75
CA PHE A 230 15.84 -7.31 -2.32
C PHE A 230 16.79 -7.41 -3.51
N GLY A 231 17.83 -6.59 -3.50
CA GLY A 231 18.74 -6.45 -4.64
C GLY A 231 20.12 -7.03 -4.39
N GLU A 232 20.63 -7.78 -5.35
CA GLU A 232 22.05 -8.11 -5.48
C GLU A 232 22.66 -7.30 -6.62
N SER A 233 23.87 -6.78 -6.43
CA SER A 233 24.57 -5.95 -7.41
C SER A 233 25.90 -6.57 -7.78
N VAL A 234 26.17 -6.68 -9.07
CA VAL A 234 27.42 -7.20 -9.63
C VAL A 234 28.03 -6.16 -10.55
N HIS A 235 29.27 -5.77 -10.28
CA HIS A 235 30.01 -4.90 -11.19
C HIS A 235 30.42 -5.70 -12.44
N THR A 236 29.87 -5.33 -13.59
CA THR A 236 30.15 -6.00 -14.86
C THR A 236 31.16 -5.23 -15.73
N GLY A 237 31.50 -4.00 -15.35
CA GLY A 237 32.38 -3.12 -16.12
C GLY A 237 31.72 -2.61 -17.40
N GLY A 238 32.36 -1.62 -18.03
CA GLY A 238 31.83 -0.94 -19.21
C GLY A 238 30.76 0.11 -18.88
N ASN A 239 30.11 0.65 -19.91
CA ASN A 239 29.06 1.67 -19.79
C ASN A 239 27.64 1.08 -19.75
N GLN A 240 27.52 -0.24 -19.81
CA GLN A 240 26.24 -0.93 -19.90
C GLN A 240 25.83 -1.49 -18.54
N SER A 241 24.58 -1.22 -18.17
CA SER A 241 23.97 -1.71 -16.95
C SER A 241 22.78 -2.60 -17.24
N ARG A 242 22.56 -3.57 -16.37
CA ARG A 242 21.44 -4.51 -16.49
C ARG A 242 20.62 -4.46 -15.22
N LEU A 243 19.30 -4.45 -15.36
CA LEU A 243 18.36 -4.55 -14.26
C LEU A 243 17.43 -5.72 -14.51
N ARG A 244 17.33 -6.64 -13.56
CA ARG A 244 16.25 -7.61 -13.51
C ARG A 244 15.39 -7.32 -12.32
N VAL A 245 14.07 -7.30 -12.52
CA VAL A 245 13.10 -7.15 -11.46
C VAL A 245 12.13 -8.32 -11.56
N TYR A 246 11.98 -9.08 -10.48
CA TYR A 246 11.18 -10.31 -10.50
C TYR A 246 10.54 -10.64 -9.16
N TYR A 247 9.40 -11.32 -9.22
CA TYR A 247 8.81 -11.96 -8.04
C TYR A 247 9.45 -13.31 -7.80
N GLN A 248 9.73 -13.65 -6.53
CA GLN A 248 10.20 -14.99 -6.18
C GLN A 248 9.09 -16.01 -6.35
N ASP A 249 7.93 -15.69 -5.80
CA ASP A 249 6.73 -16.51 -5.76
C ASP A 249 5.53 -15.59 -6.06
N LEU A 250 4.43 -16.14 -6.61
CA LEU A 250 3.22 -15.37 -6.90
C LEU A 250 2.32 -15.25 -5.66
N THR A 251 2.93 -15.01 -4.50
CA THR A 251 2.30 -14.86 -3.20
C THR A 251 2.64 -13.51 -2.61
N PHE A 252 1.74 -12.95 -1.82
CA PHE A 252 1.93 -11.69 -1.11
C PHE A 252 1.57 -11.86 0.37
N ASP A 253 2.17 -11.04 1.22
CA ASP A 253 1.82 -10.98 2.63
C ASP A 253 0.63 -10.03 2.81
N ASP A 254 -0.46 -10.49 3.41
CA ASP A 254 -1.58 -9.63 3.83
C ASP A 254 -1.48 -9.35 5.33
N VAL A 255 -1.32 -8.07 5.69
CA VAL A 255 -1.12 -7.60 7.06
C VAL A 255 -2.33 -6.77 7.48
N VAL A 256 -3.23 -7.41 8.21
CA VAL A 256 -4.48 -6.81 8.69
C VAL A 256 -4.36 -6.45 10.17
N GLU A 257 -4.65 -5.20 10.51
CA GLU A 257 -4.86 -4.78 11.89
C GLU A 257 -6.28 -5.16 12.34
N GLU A 258 -6.38 -5.88 13.45
CA GLU A 258 -7.63 -6.24 14.09
C GLU A 258 -7.66 -5.73 15.54
N TYR A 259 -8.85 -5.48 16.07
CA TYR A 259 -8.96 -5.13 17.48
C TYR A 259 -8.48 -6.31 18.33
N SER A 260 -7.51 -6.06 19.21
CA SER A 260 -6.97 -7.08 20.13
C SER A 260 -8.04 -7.70 21.02
N TYR A 261 -9.17 -7.00 21.18
CA TYR A 261 -10.25 -7.40 22.03
C TYR A 261 -11.57 -6.89 21.47
N THR A 262 -12.45 -7.82 21.10
CA THR A 262 -13.79 -7.51 20.61
C THR A 262 -14.80 -7.55 21.77
N GLU A 263 -16.01 -7.06 21.52
CA GLU A 263 -17.04 -6.93 22.58
C GLU A 263 -17.44 -8.28 23.19
N ILE A 264 -17.37 -9.37 22.43
CA ILE A 264 -17.76 -10.70 22.89
C ILE A 264 -16.75 -11.27 23.91
N PRO A 265 -15.44 -11.40 23.59
CA PRO A 265 -14.40 -11.73 24.56
C PRO A 265 -14.46 -10.86 25.82
N LEU A 266 -14.73 -9.56 25.68
CA LEU A 266 -14.88 -8.63 26.81
C LEU A 266 -15.96 -9.07 27.79
N LEU A 267 -17.14 -9.37 27.27
CA LEU A 267 -18.23 -9.86 28.11
C LEU A 267 -17.92 -11.25 28.68
N CYS A 268 -17.23 -12.10 27.93
CA CYS A 268 -16.80 -13.41 28.39
C CYS A 268 -15.82 -13.33 29.57
N ASP A 269 -14.80 -12.47 29.54
CA ASP A 269 -13.83 -12.39 30.64
C ASP A 269 -14.42 -11.69 31.87
N ILE A 270 -15.29 -10.69 31.69
CA ILE A 270 -16.05 -10.09 32.79
C ILE A 270 -16.96 -11.14 33.44
N GLY A 271 -17.75 -11.85 32.64
CA GLY A 271 -18.66 -12.89 33.12
C GLY A 271 -17.91 -14.07 33.75
N GLY A 272 -16.79 -14.48 33.17
CA GLY A 272 -15.93 -15.53 33.69
C GLY A 272 -15.32 -15.17 35.03
N THR A 273 -14.83 -13.94 35.19
CA THR A 273 -14.24 -13.46 36.45
C THR A 273 -15.30 -13.31 37.54
N LEU A 274 -16.48 -12.76 37.22
CA LEU A 274 -17.60 -12.65 38.16
C LEU A 274 -18.16 -14.03 38.56
N GLY A 275 -18.28 -14.94 37.60
CA GLY A 275 -18.72 -16.32 37.84
C GLY A 275 -17.73 -17.11 38.70
N LEU A 276 -16.42 -16.92 38.48
CA LEU A 276 -15.38 -17.61 39.24
C LEU A 276 -15.23 -17.06 40.67
N LEU A 277 -15.23 -15.73 40.84
CA LEU A 277 -14.97 -15.10 42.14
C LEU A 277 -16.21 -15.03 43.03
N LEU A 278 -17.39 -14.77 42.46
CA LEU A 278 -18.61 -14.52 43.23
C LEU A 278 -19.66 -15.63 43.06
N GLY A 279 -19.46 -16.57 42.13
CA GLY A 279 -20.53 -17.49 41.71
C GLY A 279 -21.69 -16.75 41.02
N ALA A 280 -21.49 -15.50 40.61
CA ALA A 280 -22.53 -14.65 40.06
C ALA A 280 -22.73 -14.98 38.57
N SER A 281 -23.99 -15.07 38.18
CA SER A 281 -24.44 -15.26 36.80
C SER A 281 -25.36 -14.12 36.34
N VAL A 282 -25.78 -14.14 35.08
CA VAL A 282 -26.80 -13.22 34.55
C VAL A 282 -28.10 -13.31 35.36
N LEU A 283 -28.45 -14.50 35.89
CA LEU A 283 -29.65 -14.67 36.72
C LEU A 283 -29.53 -13.90 38.04
N THR A 284 -28.38 -13.98 38.73
CA THR A 284 -28.17 -13.18 39.96
C THR A 284 -28.19 -11.67 39.66
N PHE A 285 -27.79 -11.23 38.47
CA PHE A 285 -27.91 -9.83 38.08
C PHE A 285 -29.38 -9.40 37.89
N VAL A 286 -30.20 -10.24 37.24
CA VAL A 286 -31.65 -9.98 37.09
C VAL A 286 -32.36 -9.96 38.44
N GLU A 287 -32.05 -10.88 39.35
CA GLU A 287 -32.63 -10.88 40.70
C GLU A 287 -32.30 -9.59 41.47
N ILE A 288 -31.06 -9.11 41.39
CA ILE A 288 -30.67 -7.83 42.00
C ILE A 288 -31.46 -6.67 41.39
N LEU A 289 -31.63 -6.64 40.06
CA LEU A 289 -32.42 -5.60 39.39
C LEU A 289 -33.89 -5.64 39.80
N GLU A 290 -34.51 -6.82 39.92
CA GLU A 290 -35.89 -6.96 40.39
C GLU A 290 -36.06 -6.42 41.82
N ILE A 291 -35.13 -6.75 42.72
CA ILE A 291 -35.12 -6.25 44.10
C ILE A 291 -34.98 -4.72 44.12
N LEU A 292 -34.06 -4.15 43.32
CA LEU A 292 -33.85 -2.70 43.24
C LEU A 292 -35.07 -1.96 42.67
N CYS A 293 -35.68 -2.48 41.60
CA CYS A 293 -36.92 -1.93 41.04
C CYS A 293 -38.11 -2.04 42.00
N GLY A 294 -38.24 -3.16 42.70
CA GLY A 294 -39.22 -3.34 43.76
C GLY A 294 -39.02 -2.33 44.90
N TYR A 295 -37.78 -2.11 45.32
CA TYR A 295 -37.48 -1.15 46.38
C TYR A 295 -37.76 0.30 45.95
N ALA A 296 -37.38 0.69 44.73
CA ALA A 296 -37.64 2.03 44.18
C ALA A 296 -39.14 2.36 44.05
N THR A 297 -39.96 1.36 43.75
CA THR A 297 -41.44 1.52 43.70
C THR A 297 -42.08 1.55 45.08
N THR A 298 -41.49 0.87 46.07
CA THR A 298 -41.96 0.85 47.47
C THR A 298 -41.65 2.17 48.19
N VAL A 299 -40.46 2.75 47.99
CA VAL A 299 -40.08 4.06 48.55
C VAL A 299 -40.93 5.20 47.97
N ARG A 300 -41.42 5.07 46.73
CA ARG A 300 -42.36 6.02 46.12
C ARG A 300 -43.79 5.95 46.69
N ARG A 301 -44.14 4.93 47.49
CA ARG A 301 -45.49 4.70 48.04
C ARG A 301 -45.58 4.87 49.57
N VAL A 302 -44.84 5.81 50.18
CA VAL A 302 -45.14 6.23 51.56
C VAL A 302 -46.10 7.43 51.53
N PRO A 303 -47.41 7.26 51.80
CA PRO A 303 -48.31 8.38 52.04
C PRO A 303 -48.05 8.99 53.43
N VAL A 304 -48.02 10.32 53.49
CA VAL A 304 -47.99 11.11 54.73
C VAL A 304 -49.30 10.91 55.50
N ASN A 305 -49.23 10.52 56.78
CA ASN A 305 -50.39 10.28 57.65
C ASN A 305 -51.15 11.57 58.04
N GLN A 306 -52.46 11.39 58.24
CA GLN A 306 -53.60 12.32 58.37
C GLN A 306 -53.56 13.35 59.53
N PRO A 307 -54.39 14.43 59.50
CA PRO A 307 -54.84 15.11 60.70
C PRO A 307 -56.19 14.56 61.23
N GLU A 308 -56.27 14.41 62.55
CA GLU A 308 -57.47 14.06 63.34
C GLU A 308 -58.55 15.16 63.30
N GLN A 309 -59.83 14.78 63.29
CA GLN A 309 -60.94 15.65 63.70
C GLN A 309 -61.88 14.92 64.68
N PRO A 310 -62.45 15.64 65.67
CA PRO A 310 -62.92 15.03 66.90
C PRO A 310 -64.41 14.64 66.90
N LEU A 311 -64.66 13.73 67.83
CA LEU A 311 -65.90 13.16 68.34
C LEU A 311 -67.07 14.16 68.52
N SER A 312 -68.26 13.84 67.98
CA SER A 312 -69.53 14.32 68.55
C SER A 312 -70.61 13.25 68.49
N THR A 313 -71.09 12.93 69.68
CA THR A 313 -72.19 12.06 70.12
C THR A 313 -73.51 12.21 69.36
N PHE A 314 -74.12 11.07 68.98
CA PHE A 314 -75.53 10.95 68.62
C PHE A 314 -76.38 10.76 69.90
N LYS A 315 -77.41 11.60 70.04
CA LYS A 315 -78.70 11.27 70.66
C LYS A 315 -79.79 11.74 69.72
#